data_AF-A0A9P7DGI5-F1
#
_entry.id   AF-A0A9P7DGI5-F1
#
_cell.length_a   1.000
_cell.length_b   1.000
_cell.length_c   1.000
_cell.angle_alpha   90.00
_cell.angle_beta   90.00
_cell.angle_gamma   90.00
#
_symmetry.space_group_name_H-M   'P 1'
#
loop_
_entity.id
_entity.type
_entity.pdbx_description
1 polymer ?
#
loop_
_entity_poly.entity_id
_entity_poly.type
_entity_poly.pdbx_seq_one_letter_code
_entity_poly.pdbx_strand_id
1 'polypeptide(L)'
;MEDFVQRCHGESRQARASRAEPDEDCYEEGMRVPVSVLNGCGDSFIAADEKREKAREKQHYALALLDRLFKHLPAQMTIGLLYDIGCQLERSCCKWKFMDNSILSRIAFAVAVFHAYGHQWPCQIVYHPRKREGFGLFLKPLIPSLRVSGFNQRLFILDTQICHLDSKSLQGFGHWLHQCWIHCQTKKNGALDSLHDLQVDEHMLRVEWKAQVDHQTKPAPRQSRNKVVEVITTVLALEKTLEAQEASIRELKMQLHVKTADSLRRHRAALGTEDKVNLEKMKKDVYLMVCLNALAVKTRIRNRLRQCKFELERLERSYRATINGALTI
;
A
#
# COMPACT_ATOMS: atom_id res chain seq x y z
N MET A 1 -29.67 9.30 26.05
CA MET A 1 -28.60 8.69 25.22
C MET A 1 -27.62 7.95 26.10
N GLU A 2 -27.14 8.60 27.18
CA GLU A 2 -26.33 7.96 28.22
C GLU A 2 -27.02 6.70 28.78
N ASP A 3 -28.33 6.76 29.10
CA ASP A 3 -29.08 5.59 29.57
C ASP A 3 -29.19 4.43 28.55
N PHE A 4 -29.18 4.76 27.24
CA PHE A 4 -29.18 3.75 26.18
C PHE A 4 -27.82 3.07 26.08
N VAL A 5 -26.73 3.86 26.09
CA VAL A 5 -25.36 3.36 26.13
C VAL A 5 -25.10 2.56 27.41
N GLN A 6 -25.62 3.01 28.56
CA GLN A 6 -25.53 2.33 29.85
C GLN A 6 -26.28 1.00 29.85
N ARG A 7 -27.48 0.90 29.23
CA ARG A 7 -28.22 -0.36 29.06
C ARG A 7 -27.46 -1.37 28.20
N CYS A 8 -26.96 -0.96 27.03
CA CYS A 8 -26.16 -1.83 26.16
C CYS A 8 -24.89 -2.33 26.87
N HIS A 9 -24.30 -1.52 27.76
CA HIS A 9 -23.18 -1.94 28.60
C HIS A 9 -23.59 -2.85 29.77
N GLY A 10 -24.81 -2.71 30.30
CA GLY A 10 -25.36 -3.50 31.40
C GLY A 10 -25.63 -4.95 31.02
N GLU A 11 -26.26 -5.18 29.86
CA GLU A 11 -26.59 -6.52 29.35
C GLU A 11 -25.35 -7.38 29.07
N SER A 12 -24.21 -6.74 28.78
CA SER A 12 -22.99 -7.44 28.38
C SER A 12 -21.95 -7.61 29.50
N ARG A 13 -22.11 -6.92 30.65
CA ARG A 13 -21.31 -7.22 31.86
C ARG A 13 -21.59 -8.63 32.39
N GLN A 14 -22.80 -9.16 32.18
CA GLN A 14 -23.14 -10.56 32.52
C GLN A 14 -22.40 -11.59 31.64
N ALA A 15 -21.88 -11.21 30.47
CA ALA A 15 -21.14 -12.11 29.58
C ALA A 15 -19.62 -12.17 29.86
N ARG A 16 -19.10 -11.39 30.82
CA ARG A 16 -17.64 -11.16 30.97
C ARG A 16 -16.97 -11.92 32.11
N ALA A 17 -17.50 -13.09 32.47
CA ALA A 17 -16.91 -13.98 33.47
C ALA A 17 -16.32 -15.25 32.83
N SER A 18 -15.35 -15.09 31.93
CA SER A 18 -14.44 -16.19 31.56
C SER A 18 -13.12 -15.62 31.07
N ARG A 19 -12.07 -15.68 31.90
CA ARG A 19 -10.68 -15.53 31.46
C ARG A 19 -10.32 -16.79 30.67
N ALA A 20 -9.94 -16.63 29.40
CA ALA A 20 -9.39 -17.70 28.58
C ALA A 20 -7.94 -17.38 28.19
N GLU A 21 -7.15 -18.46 28.15
CA GLU A 21 -5.77 -18.69 27.65
C GLU A 21 -5.42 -17.94 26.34
N PRO A 22 -4.13 -17.87 25.91
CA PRO A 22 -3.69 -16.94 24.85
C PRO A 22 -4.34 -17.30 23.50
N ASP A 23 -5.44 -16.62 23.24
CA ASP A 23 -6.38 -16.92 22.18
C ASP A 23 -5.77 -16.57 20.82
N GLU A 24 -6.08 -17.40 19.83
CA GLU A 24 -5.73 -17.18 18.44
C GLU A 24 -6.31 -15.82 18.00
N ASP A 25 -5.50 -14.98 17.35
CA ASP A 25 -6.02 -13.70 16.87
C ASP A 25 -7.12 -13.98 15.84
N CYS A 26 -8.19 -13.20 15.89
CA CYS A 26 -9.38 -13.44 15.08
C CYS A 26 -9.95 -12.12 14.55
N TYR A 27 -11.02 -12.22 13.75
CA TYR A 27 -11.83 -11.06 13.38
C TYR A 27 -13.00 -10.93 14.36
N GLU A 28 -13.32 -9.72 14.78
CA GLU A 28 -14.65 -9.46 15.37
C GLU A 28 -15.74 -9.56 14.29
N GLU A 29 -16.95 -9.94 14.67
CA GLU A 29 -18.08 -10.07 13.74
C GLU A 29 -18.32 -8.76 12.97
N GLY A 30 -18.40 -8.85 11.64
CA GLY A 30 -18.57 -7.69 10.76
C GLY A 30 -17.30 -6.86 10.51
N MET A 31 -16.15 -7.23 11.09
CA MET A 31 -14.89 -6.50 10.92
C MET A 31 -13.97 -7.17 9.91
N ARG A 32 -13.14 -6.35 9.24
CA ARG A 32 -12.10 -6.80 8.28
C ARG A 32 -10.67 -6.62 8.79
N VAL A 33 -10.53 -6.18 10.03
CA VAL A 33 -9.25 -5.92 10.69
C VAL A 33 -9.19 -6.83 11.93
N PRO A 34 -8.06 -7.52 12.20
CA PRO A 34 -7.94 -8.41 13.34
C PRO A 34 -8.10 -7.68 14.68
N VAL A 35 -8.52 -8.43 15.71
CA VAL A 35 -8.73 -7.93 17.07
C VAL A 35 -7.44 -7.34 17.63
N SER A 36 -6.29 -7.99 17.44
CA SER A 36 -4.99 -7.49 17.89
C SER A 36 -4.67 -6.11 17.33
N VAL A 37 -4.91 -5.90 16.03
CA VAL A 37 -4.67 -4.64 15.32
C VAL A 37 -5.62 -3.56 15.82
N LEU A 38 -6.91 -3.88 16.00
CA LEU A 38 -7.89 -2.95 16.56
C LEU A 38 -7.55 -2.58 18.01
N ASN A 39 -7.09 -3.52 18.82
CA ASN A 39 -6.62 -3.22 20.18
C ASN A 39 -5.40 -2.28 20.13
N GLY A 40 -4.39 -2.60 19.31
CA GLY A 40 -3.21 -1.75 19.13
C GLY A 40 -3.53 -0.34 18.65
N CYS A 41 -4.51 -0.17 17.76
CA CYS A 41 -5.04 1.15 17.40
C CYS A 41 -5.63 1.85 18.63
N GLY A 42 -6.52 1.18 19.37
CA GLY A 42 -7.15 1.72 20.58
C GLY A 42 -6.13 2.18 21.63
N ASP A 43 -5.13 1.34 21.91
CA ASP A 43 -4.08 1.59 22.90
C ASP A 43 -3.18 2.76 22.47
N SER A 44 -2.88 2.89 21.17
CA SER A 44 -2.12 4.02 20.63
C SER A 44 -2.86 5.36 20.82
N PHE A 45 -4.20 5.37 20.77
CA PHE A 45 -5.00 6.57 21.07
C PHE A 45 -5.02 6.89 22.56
N ILE A 46 -5.09 5.87 23.43
CA ILE A 46 -5.05 6.06 24.87
C ILE A 46 -3.70 6.65 25.28
N ALA A 47 -2.59 6.09 24.77
CA ALA A 47 -1.24 6.58 25.04
C ALA A 47 -0.99 8.01 24.52
N ALA A 48 -1.57 8.39 23.39
CA ALA A 48 -1.47 9.76 22.86
C ALA A 48 -2.34 10.77 23.64
N ASP A 49 -3.39 10.32 24.33
CA ASP A 49 -4.37 11.14 25.06
C ASP A 49 -4.16 11.09 26.60
N GLU A 50 -3.12 10.41 27.12
CA GLU A 50 -2.81 10.32 28.56
C GLU A 50 -2.56 11.69 29.25
N LYS A 51 -2.43 12.78 28.49
CA LYS A 51 -2.49 14.16 29.03
C LYS A 51 -3.90 14.73 29.19
N ARG A 52 -4.96 13.96 28.92
CA ARG A 52 -6.38 14.32 29.09
C ARG A 52 -7.16 13.08 29.55
N GLU A 53 -7.28 12.89 30.86
CA GLU A 53 -8.18 11.90 31.45
C GLU A 53 -9.57 11.96 30.81
N LYS A 54 -10.15 10.78 30.49
CA LYS A 54 -11.50 10.51 29.94
C LYS A 54 -11.63 10.44 28.40
N ALA A 55 -11.02 9.42 27.77
CA ALA A 55 -11.25 9.09 26.36
C ALA A 55 -12.52 8.25 26.09
N ARG A 56 -13.03 7.51 27.09
CA ARG A 56 -14.27 6.70 26.95
C ARG A 56 -15.55 7.53 26.79
N GLU A 57 -15.54 8.78 27.23
CA GLU A 57 -16.64 9.74 27.11
C GLU A 57 -16.71 10.41 25.70
N LYS A 58 -16.00 9.93 24.66
CA LYS A 58 -15.94 10.68 23.37
C LYS A 58 -16.74 10.06 22.22
N GLN A 59 -16.98 8.74 22.23
CA GLN A 59 -17.71 8.07 21.13
C GLN A 59 -19.22 8.35 21.15
N HIS A 60 -19.82 8.57 22.31
CA HIS A 60 -21.26 8.75 22.44
C HIS A 60 -21.79 9.99 21.71
N TYR A 61 -20.99 11.06 21.60
CA TYR A 61 -21.35 12.24 20.82
C TYR A 61 -21.46 11.92 19.33
N ALA A 62 -20.50 11.17 18.79
CA ALA A 62 -20.55 10.73 17.40
C ALA A 62 -21.78 9.85 17.14
N LEU A 63 -22.08 8.91 18.05
CA LEU A 63 -23.26 8.05 17.96
C LEU A 63 -24.57 8.86 18.01
N ALA A 64 -24.67 9.84 18.91
CA ALA A 64 -25.86 10.70 19.02
C ALA A 64 -26.09 11.55 17.77
N LEU A 65 -25.01 12.11 17.21
CA LEU A 65 -25.08 12.88 15.97
C LEU A 65 -25.50 12.01 14.79
N LEU A 66 -24.95 10.80 14.68
CA LEU A 66 -25.33 9.84 13.65
C LEU A 66 -26.80 9.41 13.80
N ASP A 67 -27.24 9.03 15.00
CA ASP A 67 -28.65 8.70 15.26
C ASP A 67 -29.59 9.83 14.85
N ARG A 68 -29.26 11.07 15.23
CA ARG A 68 -30.05 12.24 14.84
C ARG A 68 -30.02 12.46 13.33
N LEU A 69 -28.87 12.32 12.69
CA LEU A 69 -28.71 12.49 11.26
C LEU A 69 -29.56 11.47 10.48
N PHE A 70 -29.48 10.19 10.81
CA PHE A 70 -30.19 9.12 10.10
C PHE A 70 -31.71 9.20 10.25
N LYS A 71 -32.23 9.84 11.30
CA LYS A 71 -33.67 10.15 11.44
C LYS A 71 -34.20 11.13 10.38
N HIS A 72 -33.31 11.92 9.76
CA HIS A 72 -33.66 12.94 8.78
C HIS A 72 -33.20 12.61 7.36
N LEU A 73 -32.59 11.44 7.15
CA LEU A 73 -32.09 11.03 5.85
C LEU A 73 -33.00 9.99 5.20
N PRO A 74 -33.16 10.03 3.86
CA PRO A 74 -33.91 9.02 3.12
C PRO A 74 -33.37 7.61 3.38
N ALA A 75 -34.22 6.58 3.40
CA ALA A 75 -33.85 5.20 3.73
C ALA A 75 -32.75 4.59 2.83
N GLN A 76 -32.61 5.11 1.61
CA GLN A 76 -31.66 4.65 0.59
C GLN A 76 -30.30 5.37 0.62
N MET A 77 -30.15 6.45 1.40
CA MET A 77 -28.94 7.28 1.35
C MET A 77 -27.76 6.63 2.09
N THR A 78 -26.60 6.51 1.46
CA THR A 78 -25.35 6.06 2.09
C THR A 78 -24.47 7.25 2.48
N ILE A 79 -23.74 7.14 3.59
CA ILE A 79 -22.88 8.21 4.11
C ILE A 79 -21.46 7.68 4.33
N GLY A 80 -20.46 8.47 3.92
CA GLY A 80 -19.08 8.29 4.35
C GLY A 80 -18.80 9.06 5.64
N LEU A 81 -18.40 8.36 6.70
CA LEU A 81 -18.02 8.95 7.99
C LEU A 81 -16.49 9.00 8.12
N LEU A 82 -15.93 10.20 8.21
CA LEU A 82 -14.53 10.42 8.55
C LEU A 82 -14.40 10.78 10.03
N TYR A 83 -13.75 9.92 10.81
CA TYR A 83 -13.52 10.15 12.23
C TYR A 83 -12.15 9.66 12.68
N ASP A 84 -11.50 10.34 13.61
CA ASP A 84 -10.12 10.05 14.01
C ASP A 84 -9.96 8.61 14.53
N ILE A 85 -11.00 8.11 15.22
CA ILE A 85 -11.13 6.74 15.71
C ILE A 85 -12.21 5.95 14.95
N GLY A 86 -12.39 6.22 13.66
CA GLY A 86 -13.43 5.60 12.82
C GLY A 86 -13.45 4.07 12.87
N CYS A 87 -12.28 3.42 12.93
CA CYS A 87 -12.19 1.96 13.08
C CYS A 87 -12.73 1.47 14.43
N GLN A 88 -12.48 2.19 15.53
CA GLN A 88 -12.99 1.85 16.86
C GLN A 88 -14.49 2.14 16.97
N LEU A 89 -14.97 3.16 16.26
CA LEU A 89 -16.39 3.48 16.23
C LEU A 89 -17.17 2.39 15.49
N GLU A 90 -16.73 1.96 14.30
CA GLU A 90 -17.35 0.83 13.57
C GLU A 90 -17.32 -0.44 14.43
N ARG A 91 -16.16 -0.76 15.00
CA ARG A 91 -15.99 -1.88 15.95
C ARG A 91 -17.01 -1.85 17.09
N SER A 92 -17.18 -0.68 17.70
CA SER A 92 -18.10 -0.50 18.82
C SER A 92 -19.55 -0.64 18.39
N CYS A 93 -19.92 -0.12 17.21
CA CYS A 93 -21.26 -0.31 16.65
C CYS A 93 -21.56 -1.79 16.39
N CYS A 94 -20.63 -2.53 15.79
CA CYS A 94 -20.79 -3.97 15.53
C CYS A 94 -20.89 -4.77 16.84
N LYS A 95 -19.98 -4.51 17.77
CA LYS A 95 -19.86 -5.26 19.03
C LYS A 95 -21.02 -5.05 19.99
N TRP A 96 -21.44 -3.79 20.16
CA TRP A 96 -22.46 -3.42 21.16
C TRP A 96 -23.84 -3.16 20.55
N LYS A 97 -23.98 -3.32 19.23
CA LYS A 97 -25.23 -3.10 18.49
C LYS A 97 -25.83 -1.71 18.78
N PHE A 98 -24.97 -0.68 18.83
CA PHE A 98 -25.40 0.69 19.10
C PHE A 98 -26.30 1.28 18.01
N MET A 99 -26.31 0.68 16.82
CA MET A 99 -27.16 1.06 15.70
C MET A 99 -27.74 -0.19 15.04
N ASP A 100 -28.94 -0.04 14.50
CA ASP A 100 -29.57 -1.08 13.70
C ASP A 100 -28.71 -1.41 12.48
N ASN A 101 -28.67 -2.70 12.11
CA ASN A 101 -27.93 -3.17 10.95
C ASN A 101 -28.35 -2.48 9.64
N SER A 102 -29.62 -2.04 9.55
CA SER A 102 -30.14 -1.24 8.42
C SER A 102 -29.46 0.12 8.29
N ILE A 103 -29.09 0.75 9.40
CA ILE A 103 -28.34 2.02 9.43
C ILE A 103 -26.84 1.75 9.24
N LEU A 104 -26.31 0.75 9.94
CA LEU A 104 -24.88 0.41 9.95
C LEU A 104 -24.35 0.07 8.55
N SER A 105 -25.13 -0.71 7.78
CA SER A 105 -24.84 -1.05 6.37
C SER A 105 -24.84 0.15 5.42
N ARG A 106 -25.43 1.27 5.82
CA ARG A 106 -25.46 2.52 5.03
C ARG A 106 -24.31 3.47 5.36
N ILE A 107 -23.46 3.14 6.34
CA ILE A 107 -22.31 3.94 6.74
C ILE A 107 -21.03 3.30 6.24
N ALA A 108 -20.28 4.02 5.40
CA ALA A 108 -18.89 3.71 5.16
C ALA A 108 -18.04 4.41 6.23
N PHE A 109 -17.36 3.66 7.10
CA PHE A 109 -16.46 4.24 8.10
C PHE A 109 -15.07 4.45 7.54
N ALA A 110 -14.43 5.59 7.79
CA ALA A 110 -13.04 5.81 7.45
C ALA A 110 -12.34 6.63 8.53
N VAL A 111 -11.04 6.49 8.61
CA VAL A 111 -10.22 7.31 9.49
C VAL A 111 -10.00 8.67 8.83
N ALA A 112 -10.12 9.76 9.59
CA ALA A 112 -9.80 11.08 9.08
C ALA A 112 -8.38 11.11 8.48
N VAL A 113 -8.20 11.72 7.29
CA VAL A 113 -6.95 11.61 6.50
C VAL A 113 -5.67 11.98 7.26
N PHE A 114 -5.74 12.95 8.17
CA PHE A 114 -4.59 13.39 8.98
C PHE A 114 -4.22 12.40 10.09
N HIS A 115 -5.14 11.53 10.48
CA HIS A 115 -4.94 10.51 11.50
C HIS A 115 -4.74 9.12 10.90
N ALA A 116 -5.02 8.93 9.60
CA ALA A 116 -4.99 7.61 8.97
C ALA A 116 -3.62 6.92 9.10
N TYR A 117 -2.50 7.66 9.01
CA TYR A 117 -1.16 7.11 9.19
C TYR A 117 -0.79 6.79 10.65
N GLY A 118 -1.54 7.31 11.63
CA GLY A 118 -1.35 7.02 13.05
C GLY A 118 -1.98 5.69 13.49
N HIS A 119 -2.76 5.03 12.62
CA HIS A 119 -3.32 3.71 12.90
C HIS A 119 -2.36 2.59 12.48
N GLN A 120 -2.56 1.39 13.02
CA GLN A 120 -1.80 0.19 12.63
C GLN A 120 -2.00 -0.14 11.13
N TRP A 121 -0.98 -0.69 10.48
CA TRP A 121 -0.96 -0.88 9.02
C TRP A 121 -2.21 -1.57 8.43
N PRO A 122 -2.71 -2.70 8.97
CA PRO A 122 -3.92 -3.33 8.44
C PRO A 122 -5.17 -2.45 8.58
N CYS A 123 -5.24 -1.64 9.64
CA CYS A 123 -6.28 -0.63 9.79
C CYS A 123 -6.13 0.49 8.74
N GLN A 124 -4.91 0.91 8.40
CA GLN A 124 -4.70 1.87 7.31
C GLN A 124 -5.19 1.31 5.96
N ILE A 125 -4.97 0.03 5.69
CA ILE A 125 -5.44 -0.59 4.44
C ILE A 125 -6.97 -0.48 4.32
N VAL A 126 -7.70 -0.77 5.40
CA VAL A 126 -9.17 -0.86 5.40
C VAL A 126 -9.85 0.50 5.54
N TYR A 127 -9.28 1.42 6.33
CA TYR A 127 -9.96 2.66 6.73
C TYR A 127 -9.34 3.94 6.16
N HIS A 128 -8.20 3.87 5.47
CA HIS A 128 -7.60 5.07 4.90
C HIS A 128 -8.49 5.62 3.77
N PRO A 129 -8.90 6.91 3.79
CA PRO A 129 -9.84 7.47 2.81
C PRO A 129 -9.37 7.36 1.36
N ARG A 130 -8.05 7.44 1.11
CA ARG A 130 -7.47 7.22 -0.23
C ARG A 130 -7.52 5.77 -0.73
N LYS A 131 -7.70 4.79 0.17
CA LYS A 131 -7.74 3.35 -0.16
C LYS A 131 -9.17 2.79 -0.15
N ARG A 132 -10.11 3.50 0.48
CA ARG A 132 -11.51 3.10 0.61
C ARG A 132 -12.35 3.78 -0.47
N GLU A 133 -13.12 2.98 -1.20
CA GLU A 133 -14.05 3.49 -2.21
C GLU A 133 -15.09 4.42 -1.57
N GLY A 134 -15.52 5.44 -2.33
CA GLY A 134 -16.52 6.42 -1.89
C GLY A 134 -15.99 7.61 -1.09
N PHE A 135 -14.68 7.70 -0.83
CA PHE A 135 -14.07 8.85 -0.17
C PHE A 135 -13.25 9.71 -1.15
N GLY A 136 -13.54 11.02 -1.16
CA GLY A 136 -12.89 12.04 -2.01
C GLY A 136 -12.71 13.37 -1.26
N LEU A 137 -11.89 14.26 -1.83
CA LEU A 137 -11.38 15.53 -1.25
C LEU A 137 -12.43 16.36 -0.48
N PHE A 138 -12.05 16.84 0.72
CA PHE A 138 -12.84 17.81 1.51
C PHE A 138 -11.96 18.92 2.10
N LEU A 139 -12.49 20.14 2.07
CA LEU A 139 -11.86 21.44 2.35
C LEU A 139 -11.80 21.73 3.87
N LYS A 140 -10.69 22.33 4.37
CA LYS A 140 -10.43 22.59 5.81
C LYS A 140 -9.61 23.88 6.08
N PRO A 141 -10.22 25.07 6.27
CA PRO A 141 -9.43 26.21 6.78
C PRO A 141 -9.95 26.95 8.04
N LEU A 142 -11.06 26.57 8.69
CA LEU A 142 -11.65 27.41 9.77
C LEU A 142 -11.44 26.95 11.22
N ILE A 143 -10.66 25.90 11.45
CA ILE A 143 -10.48 25.30 12.79
C ILE A 143 -9.67 26.18 13.78
N PRO A 144 -8.59 26.89 13.37
CA PRO A 144 -7.71 27.55 14.35
C PRO A 144 -8.29 28.80 15.02
N SER A 145 -9.07 29.63 14.30
CA SER A 145 -9.51 30.95 14.78
C SER A 145 -10.72 30.90 15.73
N LEU A 146 -11.59 29.89 15.58
CA LEU A 146 -12.84 29.79 16.35
C LEU A 146 -12.69 29.08 17.70
N ARG A 147 -11.51 28.52 17.99
CA ARG A 147 -11.24 27.73 19.20
C ARG A 147 -11.31 28.55 20.49
N VAL A 148 -11.08 29.86 20.39
CA VAL A 148 -10.96 30.79 21.53
C VAL A 148 -12.14 31.77 21.69
N SER A 149 -13.16 31.70 20.82
CA SER A 149 -14.32 32.62 20.87
C SER A 149 -15.47 32.06 21.73
N GLY A 150 -16.36 32.92 22.24
CA GLY A 150 -17.59 32.51 22.94
C GLY A 150 -18.67 31.96 21.99
N PHE A 151 -19.68 31.25 22.51
CA PHE A 151 -20.72 30.56 21.71
C PHE A 151 -21.42 31.46 20.68
N ASN A 152 -21.99 32.60 21.12
CA ASN A 152 -22.71 33.53 20.23
C ASN A 152 -21.80 34.15 19.18
N GLN A 153 -20.54 34.43 19.54
CA GLN A 153 -19.56 34.99 18.63
C GLN A 153 -19.08 33.97 17.60
N ARG A 154 -18.93 32.69 17.99
CA ARG A 154 -18.70 31.61 17.01
C ARG A 154 -19.85 31.48 16.04
N LEU A 155 -21.09 31.50 16.53
CA LEU A 155 -22.27 31.37 15.67
C LEU A 155 -22.38 32.52 14.67
N PHE A 156 -22.22 33.77 15.13
CA PHE A 156 -22.23 34.96 14.27
C PHE A 156 -21.08 34.96 13.25
N ILE A 157 -19.86 34.63 13.67
CA ILE A 157 -18.70 34.57 12.78
C ILE A 157 -18.86 33.44 11.77
N LEU A 158 -19.35 32.27 12.19
CA LEU A 158 -19.64 31.15 11.29
C LEU A 158 -20.69 31.53 10.25
N ASP A 159 -21.80 32.12 10.67
CA ASP A 159 -22.90 32.50 9.77
C ASP A 159 -22.45 33.55 8.75
N THR A 160 -21.71 34.57 9.21
CA THR A 160 -21.14 35.62 8.34
C THR A 160 -20.08 35.04 7.40
N GLN A 161 -19.20 34.16 7.90
CA GLN A 161 -18.20 33.47 7.07
C GLN A 161 -18.86 32.56 6.06
N ILE A 162 -19.91 31.81 6.41
CA ILE A 162 -20.64 30.95 5.49
C ILE A 162 -21.28 31.79 4.39
N CYS A 163 -22.02 32.86 4.73
CA CYS A 163 -22.62 33.74 3.73
C CYS A 163 -21.56 34.37 2.78
N HIS A 164 -20.43 34.81 3.34
CA HIS A 164 -19.33 35.39 2.57
C HIS A 164 -18.62 34.34 1.69
N LEU A 165 -18.32 33.17 2.26
CA LEU A 165 -17.70 32.06 1.55
C LEU A 165 -18.63 31.50 0.49
N ASP A 166 -19.94 31.42 0.71
CA ASP A 166 -20.92 31.01 -0.29
C ASP A 166 -20.93 31.98 -1.46
N SER A 167 -21.03 33.29 -1.18
CA SER A 167 -21.00 34.32 -2.22
C SER A 167 -19.69 34.32 -3.04
N LYS A 168 -18.55 34.23 -2.34
CA LYS A 168 -17.22 34.23 -2.97
C LYS A 168 -16.90 32.90 -3.65
N SER A 169 -17.26 31.78 -3.03
CA SER A 169 -17.07 30.46 -3.60
C SER A 169 -17.95 30.29 -4.82
N LEU A 170 -19.23 30.70 -4.83
CA LEU A 170 -20.08 30.65 -6.02
C LEU A 170 -19.45 31.35 -7.22
N GLN A 171 -18.92 32.56 -7.02
CA GLN A 171 -18.27 33.34 -8.09
C GLN A 171 -17.03 32.62 -8.66
N GLY A 172 -16.28 31.91 -7.83
CA GLY A 172 -15.08 31.16 -8.22
C GLY A 172 -15.29 29.65 -8.43
N PHE A 173 -16.51 29.13 -8.22
CA PHE A 173 -16.73 27.69 -8.03
C PHE A 173 -16.48 26.92 -9.30
N GLY A 174 -16.97 27.43 -10.44
CA GLY A 174 -16.72 26.84 -11.75
C GLY A 174 -15.22 26.79 -12.07
N HIS A 175 -14.49 27.87 -11.77
CA HIS A 175 -13.04 27.92 -11.98
C HIS A 175 -12.29 26.97 -11.03
N TRP A 176 -12.68 26.90 -9.75
CA TRP A 176 -12.11 25.98 -8.78
C TRP A 176 -12.37 24.51 -9.17
N LEU A 177 -13.60 24.17 -9.54
CA LEU A 177 -13.95 22.84 -10.04
C LEU A 177 -13.15 22.49 -11.28
N HIS A 178 -13.00 23.43 -12.21
CA HIS A 178 -12.17 23.25 -13.39
C HIS A 178 -10.70 22.98 -13.02
N GLN A 179 -10.12 23.74 -12.08
CA GLN A 179 -8.75 23.49 -11.60
C GLN A 179 -8.61 22.13 -10.89
N CYS A 180 -9.57 21.76 -10.05
CA CYS A 180 -9.60 20.43 -9.41
C CYS A 180 -9.72 19.32 -10.46
N TRP A 181 -10.57 19.50 -11.47
CA TRP A 181 -10.71 18.58 -12.59
C TRP A 181 -9.41 18.43 -13.35
N ILE A 182 -8.78 19.54 -13.78
CA ILE A 182 -7.49 19.51 -14.46
C ILE A 182 -6.44 18.81 -13.61
N HIS A 183 -6.34 19.14 -12.32
CA HIS A 183 -5.38 18.49 -11.42
C HIS A 183 -5.63 16.98 -11.30
N CYS A 184 -6.88 16.56 -11.13
CA CYS A 184 -7.27 15.15 -11.11
C CYS A 184 -6.92 14.46 -12.42
N GLN A 185 -7.17 15.09 -13.57
CA GLN A 185 -6.88 14.53 -14.89
C GLN A 185 -5.37 14.44 -15.14
N THR A 186 -4.58 15.45 -14.76
CA THR A 186 -3.12 15.37 -14.85
C THR A 186 -2.57 14.22 -14.00
N LYS A 187 -3.06 14.07 -12.77
CA LYS A 187 -2.65 12.96 -11.89
C LYS A 187 -3.10 11.60 -12.42
N LYS A 188 -4.33 11.51 -12.95
CA LYS A 188 -4.87 10.30 -13.57
C LYS A 188 -4.04 9.89 -14.78
N ASN A 189 -3.76 10.82 -15.70
CA ASN A 189 -3.00 10.55 -16.91
C ASN A 189 -1.57 10.11 -16.56
N GLY A 190 -0.88 10.81 -15.64
CA GLY A 190 0.45 10.37 -15.19
C GLY A 190 0.45 8.98 -14.54
N ALA A 191 -0.62 8.61 -13.83
CA ALA A 191 -0.78 7.26 -13.30
C ALA A 191 -1.06 6.22 -14.40
N LEU A 192 -1.86 6.56 -15.42
CA LEU A 192 -2.11 5.69 -16.58
C LEU A 192 -0.85 5.47 -17.42
N ASP A 193 -0.05 6.51 -17.64
CA ASP A 193 1.24 6.40 -18.33
C ASP A 193 2.18 5.46 -17.56
N SER A 194 2.24 5.62 -16.23
CA SER A 194 3.04 4.73 -15.37
C SER A 194 2.55 3.28 -15.41
N LEU A 195 1.23 3.05 -15.50
CA LEU A 195 0.65 1.71 -15.65
C LEU A 195 0.98 1.09 -17.00
N HIS A 196 0.92 1.88 -18.07
CA HIS A 196 1.29 1.45 -19.41
C HIS A 196 2.77 1.04 -19.48
N ASP A 197 3.67 1.81 -18.86
CA ASP A 197 5.10 1.53 -18.83
C ASP A 197 5.45 0.21 -18.10
N LEU A 198 4.64 -0.20 -17.12
CA LEU A 198 4.83 -1.45 -16.39
C LEU A 198 4.54 -2.69 -17.26
N GLN A 199 3.81 -2.55 -18.36
CA GLN A 199 3.37 -3.67 -19.22
C GLN A 199 2.66 -4.80 -18.44
N VAL A 200 2.07 -4.47 -17.28
CA VAL A 200 1.27 -5.38 -16.47
C VAL A 200 -0.19 -5.04 -16.67
N ASP A 201 -1.00 -6.06 -16.90
CA ASP A 201 -2.43 -5.90 -17.06
C ASP A 201 -3.08 -5.38 -15.75
N GLU A 202 -3.98 -4.40 -15.87
CA GLU A 202 -4.64 -3.77 -14.72
C GLU A 202 -5.42 -4.79 -13.88
N HIS A 203 -6.04 -5.80 -14.51
CA HIS A 203 -6.75 -6.84 -13.79
C HIS A 203 -5.78 -7.66 -12.94
N MET A 204 -4.57 -7.95 -13.42
CA MET A 204 -3.53 -8.61 -12.61
C MET A 204 -3.16 -7.77 -11.39
N LEU A 205 -2.96 -6.46 -11.54
CA LEU A 205 -2.66 -5.58 -10.41
C LEU A 205 -3.78 -5.53 -9.38
N ARG A 206 -5.05 -5.57 -9.82
CA ARG A 206 -6.22 -5.63 -8.92
C ARG A 206 -6.29 -6.95 -8.16
N VAL A 207 -5.97 -8.07 -8.81
CA VAL A 207 -5.91 -9.39 -8.18
C VAL A 207 -4.79 -9.43 -7.14
N GLU A 208 -3.59 -8.98 -7.49
CA GLU A 208 -2.45 -8.93 -6.58
C GLU A 208 -2.68 -7.98 -5.40
N TRP A 209 -3.28 -6.81 -5.65
CA TRP A 209 -3.68 -5.90 -4.58
C TRP A 209 -4.65 -6.57 -3.62
N LYS A 210 -5.67 -7.27 -4.13
CA LYS A 210 -6.62 -8.02 -3.29
C LYS A 210 -5.93 -9.11 -2.49
N ALA A 211 -5.05 -9.90 -3.11
CA ALA A 211 -4.28 -10.94 -2.44
C ALA A 211 -3.38 -10.35 -1.34
N GLN A 212 -2.76 -9.19 -1.58
CA GLN A 212 -1.96 -8.49 -0.60
C GLN A 212 -2.82 -7.98 0.56
N VAL A 213 -3.97 -7.35 0.29
CA VAL A 213 -4.90 -6.90 1.33
C VAL A 213 -5.31 -8.09 2.19
N ASP A 214 -5.79 -9.18 1.58
CA ASP A 214 -6.21 -10.39 2.27
C ASP A 214 -5.07 -11.00 3.09
N HIS A 215 -3.83 -10.97 2.59
CA HIS A 215 -2.66 -11.46 3.33
C HIS A 215 -2.33 -10.56 4.53
N GLN A 216 -2.34 -9.23 4.33
CA GLN A 216 -1.90 -8.26 5.34
C GLN A 216 -2.97 -7.95 6.38
N THR A 217 -4.24 -8.26 6.11
CA THR A 217 -5.32 -8.16 7.10
C THR A 217 -5.62 -9.48 7.81
N LYS A 218 -4.93 -10.59 7.49
CA LYS A 218 -5.10 -11.85 8.20
C LYS A 218 -4.76 -11.71 9.68
N PRO A 219 -5.49 -12.41 10.58
CA PRO A 219 -5.14 -12.44 11.98
C PRO A 219 -3.74 -13.01 12.19
N ALA A 220 -3.06 -12.52 13.22
CA ALA A 220 -1.71 -12.96 13.51
C ALA A 220 -1.68 -14.46 13.83
N PRO A 221 -0.82 -15.25 13.18
CA PRO A 221 -0.68 -16.67 13.51
C PRO A 221 -0.14 -16.83 14.93
N ARG A 222 -0.45 -17.97 15.56
CA ARG A 222 0.00 -18.30 16.92
C ARG A 222 1.51 -18.08 17.07
N GLN A 223 1.89 -17.10 17.88
CA GLN A 223 3.29 -16.78 18.15
C GLN A 223 3.74 -17.55 19.38
N SER A 224 4.65 -18.53 19.20
CA SER A 224 5.48 -18.96 20.32
C SER A 224 6.48 -17.84 20.62
N ARG A 225 6.83 -17.67 21.90
CA ARG A 225 7.70 -16.58 22.39
C ARG A 225 9.06 -16.48 21.65
N ASN A 226 9.49 -17.56 20.98
CA ASN A 226 10.77 -17.64 20.27
C ASN A 226 10.65 -17.44 18.75
N LYS A 227 9.45 -17.43 18.17
CA LYS A 227 9.26 -17.39 16.71
C LYS A 227 9.68 -16.05 16.09
N VAL A 228 9.55 -14.95 16.83
CA VAL A 228 10.06 -13.63 16.41
C VAL A 228 11.58 -13.63 16.33
N VAL A 229 12.25 -14.21 17.33
CA VAL A 229 13.72 -14.32 17.34
C VAL A 229 14.18 -15.20 16.18
N GLU A 230 13.50 -16.32 15.93
CA GLU A 230 13.79 -17.22 14.82
C GLU A 230 13.66 -16.51 13.46
N VAL A 231 12.53 -15.83 13.21
CA VAL A 231 12.33 -15.08 11.96
C VAL A 231 13.38 -13.98 11.80
N ILE A 232 13.67 -13.20 12.85
CA ILE A 232 14.71 -12.17 12.80
C ILE A 232 16.07 -12.80 12.47
N THR A 233 16.43 -13.92 13.10
CA THR A 233 17.69 -14.61 12.80
C THR A 233 17.75 -15.11 11.35
N THR A 234 16.63 -15.59 10.79
CA THR A 234 16.59 -16.00 9.39
C THR A 234 16.76 -14.83 8.43
N VAL A 235 16.13 -13.67 8.70
CA VAL A 235 16.28 -12.46 7.88
C VAL A 235 17.73 -11.97 7.90
N LEU A 236 18.35 -11.89 9.09
CA LEU A 236 19.75 -11.49 9.22
C LEU A 236 20.70 -12.47 8.51
N ALA A 237 20.40 -13.77 8.55
CA ALA A 237 21.17 -14.77 7.81
C ALA A 237 21.04 -14.58 6.29
N LEU A 238 19.83 -14.31 5.79
CA LEU A 238 19.58 -14.03 4.38
C LEU A 238 20.29 -12.76 3.90
N GLU A 239 20.24 -11.68 4.66
CA GLU A 239 20.97 -10.44 4.37
C GLU A 239 22.48 -10.71 4.22
N LYS A 240 23.05 -11.46 5.17
CA LYS A 240 24.48 -11.84 5.11
C LYS A 240 24.81 -12.70 3.89
N THR A 241 23.91 -13.61 3.48
CA THR A 241 24.12 -14.39 2.25
C THR A 241 24.06 -13.51 1.00
N LEU A 242 23.18 -12.51 0.98
CA LEU A 242 23.06 -11.57 -0.13
C LEU A 242 24.32 -10.72 -0.28
N GLU A 243 24.84 -10.18 0.83
CA GLU A 243 26.12 -9.46 0.85
C GLU A 243 27.29 -10.33 0.35
N ALA A 244 27.35 -11.59 0.77
CA ALA A 244 28.39 -12.53 0.33
C ALA A 244 28.30 -12.84 -1.18
N GLN A 245 27.09 -12.97 -1.71
CA GLN A 245 26.86 -13.17 -3.15
C GLN A 245 27.25 -11.93 -3.96
N GLU A 246 26.91 -10.73 -3.48
CA GLU A 246 27.33 -9.48 -4.12
C GLU A 246 28.86 -9.30 -4.12
N ALA A 247 29.53 -9.66 -3.04
CA ALA A 247 31.00 -9.65 -2.97
C ALA A 247 31.61 -10.63 -3.99
N SER A 248 31.06 -11.85 -4.07
CA SER A 248 31.50 -12.87 -5.03
C SER A 248 31.32 -12.40 -6.49
N ILE A 249 30.20 -11.75 -6.80
CA ILE A 249 29.95 -11.16 -8.14
C ILE A 249 30.99 -10.07 -8.45
N ARG A 250 31.32 -9.21 -7.47
CA ARG A 250 32.35 -8.16 -7.64
C ARG A 250 33.72 -8.76 -7.92
N GLU A 251 34.11 -9.79 -7.18
CA GLU A 251 35.40 -10.45 -7.37
C GLU A 251 35.51 -11.14 -8.73
N LEU A 252 34.49 -11.91 -9.13
CA LEU A 252 34.44 -12.56 -10.44
C LEU A 252 34.53 -11.55 -11.59
N LYS A 253 33.86 -10.40 -11.48
CA LYS A 253 33.97 -9.30 -12.45
C LYS A 253 35.40 -8.77 -12.53
N MET A 254 36.06 -8.59 -11.39
CA MET A 254 37.44 -8.11 -11.35
C MET A 254 38.40 -9.12 -11.98
N GLN A 255 38.28 -10.40 -11.65
CA GLN A 255 39.08 -11.47 -12.25
C GLN A 255 38.88 -11.55 -13.78
N LEU A 256 37.65 -11.39 -14.26
CA LEU A 256 37.34 -11.36 -15.70
C LEU A 256 38.05 -10.18 -16.39
N HIS A 257 37.98 -8.98 -15.79
CA HIS A 257 38.66 -7.80 -16.32
C HIS A 257 40.17 -7.96 -16.37
N VAL A 258 40.79 -8.47 -15.29
CA VAL A 258 42.25 -8.72 -15.24
C VAL A 258 42.66 -9.73 -16.30
N LYS A 259 41.98 -10.87 -16.39
CA LYS A 259 42.28 -11.89 -17.42
C LYS A 259 42.15 -11.34 -18.84
N THR A 260 41.14 -10.50 -19.09
CA THR A 260 40.93 -9.87 -20.39
C THR A 260 42.04 -8.87 -20.71
N ALA A 261 42.41 -8.03 -19.72
CA ALA A 261 43.49 -7.06 -19.85
C ALA A 261 44.85 -7.75 -20.09
N ASP A 262 45.15 -8.83 -19.38
CA ASP A 262 46.38 -9.61 -19.54
C ASP A 262 46.44 -10.31 -20.89
N SER A 263 45.32 -10.85 -21.37
CA SER A 263 45.24 -11.42 -22.72
C SER A 263 45.50 -10.35 -23.78
N LEU A 264 44.87 -9.18 -23.66
CA LEU A 264 45.09 -8.05 -24.57
C LEU A 264 46.53 -7.55 -24.53
N ARG A 265 47.13 -7.47 -23.34
CA ARG A 265 48.53 -7.07 -23.16
C ARG A 265 49.49 -8.05 -23.83
N ARG A 266 49.27 -9.36 -23.66
CA ARG A 266 50.06 -10.41 -24.33
C ARG A 266 49.93 -10.33 -25.84
N HIS A 267 48.71 -10.21 -26.37
CA HIS A 267 48.52 -10.05 -27.81
C HIS A 267 49.19 -8.79 -28.36
N ARG A 268 49.13 -7.66 -27.63
CA ARG A 268 49.79 -6.42 -28.05
C ARG A 268 51.32 -6.50 -28.00
N ALA A 269 51.87 -7.24 -27.04
CA ALA A 269 53.31 -7.46 -26.93
C ALA A 269 53.86 -8.34 -28.06
N ALA A 270 53.07 -9.31 -28.55
CA ALA A 270 53.45 -10.21 -29.64
C ALA A 270 53.47 -9.56 -31.04
N LEU A 271 52.95 -8.33 -31.18
CA LEU A 271 52.95 -7.60 -32.45
C LEU A 271 54.33 -6.99 -32.75
N GLY A 272 54.77 -7.09 -34.01
CA GLY A 272 55.95 -6.39 -34.53
C GLY A 272 55.77 -4.86 -34.56
N THR A 273 56.85 -4.14 -34.89
CA THR A 273 56.82 -2.66 -34.99
C THR A 273 55.89 -2.19 -36.10
N GLU A 274 55.89 -2.85 -37.25
CA GLU A 274 55.02 -2.56 -38.39
C GLU A 274 53.54 -2.87 -38.10
N ASP A 275 53.27 -4.02 -37.46
CA ASP A 275 51.92 -4.41 -37.06
C ASP A 275 51.29 -3.46 -36.03
N LYS A 276 52.10 -2.89 -35.12
CA LYS A 276 51.64 -1.88 -34.15
C LYS A 276 51.21 -0.59 -34.84
N VAL A 277 51.94 -0.15 -35.86
CA VAL A 277 51.59 1.05 -36.64
C VAL A 277 50.30 0.79 -37.45
N ASN A 278 50.20 -0.38 -38.08
CA ASN A 278 48.98 -0.78 -38.80
C ASN A 278 47.77 -0.89 -37.87
N LEU A 279 47.92 -1.45 -36.66
CA LEU A 279 46.84 -1.52 -35.67
C LEU A 279 46.33 -0.13 -35.25
N GLU A 280 47.23 0.83 -35.00
CA GLU A 280 46.82 2.19 -34.64
C GLU A 280 46.17 2.94 -35.82
N LYS A 281 46.57 2.64 -37.06
CA LYS A 281 45.90 3.13 -38.27
C LYS A 281 44.50 2.53 -38.41
N MET A 282 44.35 1.22 -38.21
CA MET A 282 43.06 0.52 -38.27
C MET A 282 42.09 0.94 -37.16
N LYS A 283 42.58 1.28 -35.96
CA LYS A 283 41.74 1.82 -34.87
C LYS A 283 41.10 3.17 -35.21
N LYS A 284 41.77 3.99 -36.01
CA LYS A 284 41.29 5.32 -36.41
C LYS A 284 40.43 5.27 -37.68
N ASP A 285 40.35 4.11 -38.33
CA ASP A 285 39.54 3.92 -39.52
C ASP A 285 38.06 3.72 -39.15
N VAL A 286 37.25 4.73 -39.48
CA VAL A 286 35.81 4.75 -39.19
C VAL A 286 35.07 3.64 -39.92
N TYR A 287 35.45 3.34 -41.17
CA TYR A 287 34.81 2.29 -41.97
C TYR A 287 35.04 0.92 -41.33
N LEU A 288 36.29 0.65 -40.95
CA LEU A 288 36.69 -0.62 -40.34
C LEU A 288 36.02 -0.83 -38.97
N MET A 289 35.91 0.23 -38.17
CA MET A 289 35.20 0.20 -36.89
C MET A 289 33.71 -0.14 -37.07
N VAL A 290 33.03 0.46 -38.06
CA VAL A 290 31.62 0.16 -38.36
C VAL A 290 31.45 -1.29 -38.81
N CYS A 291 32.32 -1.79 -39.70
CA CYS A 291 32.29 -3.18 -40.15
C CYS A 291 32.53 -4.18 -39.00
N LEU A 292 33.48 -3.91 -38.10
CA LEU A 292 33.73 -4.74 -36.92
C LEU A 292 32.54 -4.75 -35.96
N ASN A 293 31.92 -3.60 -35.72
CA ASN A 293 30.71 -3.50 -34.89
C ASN A 293 29.55 -4.29 -35.52
N ALA A 294 29.35 -4.16 -36.83
CA ALA A 294 28.34 -4.93 -37.56
C ALA A 294 28.60 -6.44 -37.50
N LEU A 295 29.86 -6.88 -37.64
CA LEU A 295 30.26 -8.28 -37.48
C LEU A 295 30.01 -8.80 -36.06
N ALA A 296 30.31 -8.00 -35.04
CA ALA A 296 30.05 -8.35 -33.64
C ALA A 296 28.55 -8.49 -33.37
N VAL A 297 27.72 -7.61 -33.93
CA VAL A 297 26.25 -7.72 -33.86
C VAL A 297 25.77 -8.98 -34.59
N LYS A 298 26.21 -9.23 -35.82
CA LYS A 298 25.88 -10.44 -36.58
C LYS A 298 26.25 -11.72 -35.81
N THR A 299 27.41 -11.74 -35.18
CA THR A 299 27.88 -12.87 -34.38
C THR A 299 27.01 -13.07 -33.14
N ARG A 300 26.64 -11.99 -32.44
CA ARG A 300 25.70 -12.03 -31.31
C ARG A 300 24.33 -12.57 -31.71
N ILE A 301 23.79 -12.11 -32.83
CA ILE A 301 22.50 -12.60 -33.37
C ILE A 301 22.59 -14.09 -33.67
N ARG A 302 23.66 -14.54 -34.36
CA ARG A 302 23.86 -15.96 -34.67
C ARG A 302 23.97 -16.82 -33.41
N ASN A 303 24.69 -16.36 -32.39
CA ASN A 303 24.82 -17.08 -31.13
C ASN A 303 23.48 -17.17 -30.40
N ARG A 304 22.69 -16.08 -30.37
CA ARG A 304 21.33 -16.10 -29.83
C ARG A 304 20.43 -17.08 -30.57
N LEU A 305 20.45 -17.11 -31.90
CA LEU A 305 19.67 -18.06 -32.69
C LEU A 305 20.06 -19.51 -32.37
N ARG A 306 21.36 -19.80 -32.23
CA ARG A 306 21.84 -21.13 -31.81
C ARG A 306 21.31 -21.50 -30.42
N GLN A 307 21.38 -20.56 -29.47
CA GLN A 307 20.89 -20.78 -28.11
C GLN A 307 19.38 -21.05 -28.10
N CYS A 308 18.59 -20.23 -28.80
CA CYS A 308 17.15 -20.43 -28.92
C CYS A 308 16.80 -21.79 -29.57
N LYS A 309 17.57 -22.23 -30.58
CA LYS A 309 17.40 -23.57 -31.16
C LYS A 309 17.59 -24.66 -30.10
N PHE A 310 18.66 -24.60 -29.30
CA PHE A 310 18.90 -25.58 -28.24
C PHE A 310 17.82 -25.56 -27.16
N GLU A 311 17.30 -24.39 -26.80
CA GLU A 311 16.19 -24.26 -25.84
C GLU A 311 14.90 -24.88 -26.38
N LEU A 312 14.56 -24.63 -27.65
CA LEU A 312 13.41 -25.24 -28.31
C LEU A 312 13.54 -26.75 -28.42
N GLU A 313 14.71 -27.27 -28.81
CA GLU A 313 14.98 -28.72 -28.82
C GLU A 313 14.88 -29.35 -27.43
N ARG A 314 15.21 -28.59 -26.37
CA ARG A 314 15.06 -29.06 -24.97
C ARG A 314 13.59 -29.13 -24.57
N LEU A 315 12.80 -28.11 -24.91
CA LEU A 315 11.36 -28.07 -24.70
C LEU A 315 10.64 -29.19 -25.47
N GLU A 316 10.99 -29.40 -26.73
CA GLU A 316 10.40 -30.46 -27.56
C GLU A 316 10.72 -31.85 -27.00
N ARG A 317 11.97 -32.10 -26.57
CA ARG A 317 12.32 -33.35 -25.89
C ARG A 317 11.53 -33.56 -24.61
N SER A 318 11.37 -32.51 -23.80
CA SER A 318 10.53 -32.58 -22.59
C SER A 318 9.08 -32.90 -22.92
N TYR A 319 8.51 -32.25 -23.94
CA TYR A 319 7.12 -32.46 -24.36
C TYR A 319 6.89 -33.88 -24.90
N ARG A 320 7.80 -34.38 -25.74
CA ARG A 320 7.76 -35.77 -26.23
C ARG A 320 7.88 -36.78 -25.08
N ALA A 321 8.73 -36.52 -24.09
CA ALA A 321 8.82 -37.37 -22.90
C ALA A 321 7.51 -37.40 -22.11
N THR A 322 6.82 -36.27 -21.95
CA THR A 322 5.52 -36.21 -21.28
C THR A 322 4.43 -36.97 -22.04
N ILE A 323 4.37 -36.84 -23.38
CA ILE A 323 3.39 -37.55 -24.21
C ILE A 323 3.66 -39.05 -24.24
N ASN A 324 4.91 -39.46 -24.44
CA ASN A 324 5.26 -40.88 -24.52
C ASN A 324 5.16 -41.57 -23.16
N GLY A 325 5.38 -40.86 -22.06
CA GLY A 325 5.13 -41.36 -20.70
C GLY A 325 3.65 -41.45 -20.33
N ALA A 326 2.77 -40.71 -21.02
CA ALA A 326 1.32 -40.79 -20.84
C ALA A 326 0.67 -41.93 -21.67
N LEU A 327 1.39 -42.52 -22.62
CA LEU A 327 0.94 -43.64 -23.48
C LEU A 327 1.35 -45.02 -22.95
N THR A 328 1.84 -45.11 -21.72
CA THR A 328 2.28 -46.36 -21.05
C THR A 328 1.40 -46.77 -19.86
N ILE A 329 0.09 -46.47 -19.92
CA ILE A 329 -0.92 -47.05 -19.02
C ILE A 329 -1.73 -48.09 -19.78
#